data_AF-A0A4Q4UQF3-F1
#
_entry.id   AF-A0A4Q4UQF3-F1
#
_cell.length_a   1.000
_cell.length_b   1.000
_cell.length_c   1.000
_cell.angle_alpha   90.00
_cell.angle_beta   90.00
_cell.angle_gamma   90.00
#
_symmetry.space_group_name_H-M   'P 1'
#
loop_
_entity.id
_entity.type
_entity.pdbx_description
1 polymer ?
#
loop_
_entity_poly.entity_id
_entity_poly.type
_entity_poly.pdbx_seq_one_letter_code
_entity_poly.pdbx_strand_id
1 'polypeptide(L)'
;MSSQNWDAQGRYSPPDPVDDILASPSASDYSLENGAGTGASKSKGSTRARPQRRPSNRDEFDGPHQFLARPPPDYVAMQERELPHLPTNLLVQEQDSVLTRVNDRLSQCAFDFVAKYQFPIPLTQDMRPVERPQDREWTEWVYLLKRLATKRRIPARVLYNGQIKQFVTILENSLEMRHAAKHQSRPLKDDRNILQLISAGIQVAKILKDAPAMQYLDNLYVSTEQQIQERSAAASVRFR
;
A
#
# COMPACT_ATOMS: atom_id res chain seq x y z
N MET A 1 -19.92 -41.69 -60.12
CA MET A 1 -20.55 -41.18 -58.90
C MET A 1 -19.57 -40.21 -58.23
N SER A 2 -19.93 -38.93 -58.29
CA SER A 2 -19.59 -37.78 -57.45
C SER A 2 -18.21 -37.61 -56.79
N SER A 3 -17.50 -36.63 -57.36
CA SER A 3 -16.56 -35.62 -56.85
C SER A 3 -16.39 -35.41 -55.34
N GLN A 4 -15.13 -35.20 -54.91
CA GLN A 4 -14.77 -34.42 -53.72
C GLN A 4 -14.38 -33.00 -54.16
N ASN A 5 -15.18 -32.02 -53.76
CA ASN A 5 -15.00 -30.60 -54.05
C ASN A 5 -14.49 -29.91 -52.77
N TRP A 6 -13.38 -29.18 -52.92
CA TRP A 6 -12.95 -28.16 -51.96
C TRP A 6 -13.91 -26.97 -52.02
N ASP A 7 -14.40 -26.52 -50.86
CA ASP A 7 -14.70 -25.13 -50.49
C ASP A 7 -15.70 -25.07 -49.32
N ALA A 8 -15.30 -24.46 -48.21
CA ALA A 8 -16.25 -23.82 -47.29
C ALA A 8 -15.53 -22.72 -46.50
N GLN A 9 -15.93 -21.50 -46.82
CA GLN A 9 -15.60 -20.24 -46.18
C GLN A 9 -16.05 -20.23 -44.71
N GLY A 10 -15.28 -19.53 -43.86
CA GLY A 10 -15.70 -19.22 -42.50
C GLY A 10 -14.78 -18.18 -41.88
N ARG A 11 -14.95 -16.91 -42.28
CA ARG A 11 -14.30 -15.74 -41.66
C ARG A 11 -14.77 -15.65 -40.19
N TYR A 12 -13.83 -15.73 -39.25
CA TYR A 12 -14.07 -15.45 -37.84
C TYR A 12 -13.76 -13.96 -37.58
N SER A 13 -14.76 -13.18 -37.21
CA SER A 13 -14.61 -11.81 -36.70
C SER A 13 -14.73 -11.82 -35.18
N PRO A 14 -13.81 -11.20 -34.42
CA PRO A 14 -13.98 -10.98 -32.98
C PRO A 14 -14.94 -9.79 -32.70
N PRO A 15 -15.72 -9.83 -31.61
CA PRO A 15 -16.52 -8.69 -31.14
C PRO A 15 -15.66 -7.63 -30.40
N ASP A 16 -16.21 -6.41 -30.39
CA ASP A 16 -15.64 -5.08 -30.09
C ASP A 16 -14.76 -4.90 -28.82
N PRO A 17 -13.80 -3.95 -28.85
CA PRO A 17 -13.23 -3.38 -27.64
C PRO A 17 -14.12 -2.22 -27.13
N VAL A 18 -14.56 -2.31 -25.88
CA VAL A 18 -15.20 -1.19 -25.17
C VAL A 18 -14.12 -0.19 -24.73
N ASP A 19 -14.09 0.97 -25.38
CA ASP A 19 -13.38 2.16 -24.92
C ASP A 19 -14.12 2.75 -23.72
N ASP A 20 -13.64 2.49 -22.52
CA ASP A 20 -14.12 3.15 -21.30
C ASP A 20 -13.38 4.49 -21.15
N ILE A 21 -14.04 5.53 -21.66
CA ILE A 21 -13.62 6.92 -21.58
C ILE A 21 -13.53 7.32 -20.10
N LEU A 22 -12.29 7.51 -19.66
CA LEU A 22 -11.93 8.09 -18.38
C LEU A 22 -12.64 9.44 -18.19
N ALA A 23 -13.40 9.50 -17.10
CA ALA A 23 -13.96 10.71 -16.53
C ALA A 23 -12.88 11.79 -16.35
N SER A 24 -13.07 12.92 -17.02
CA SER A 24 -12.36 14.16 -16.73
C SER A 24 -13.26 15.01 -15.82
N PRO A 25 -12.88 15.30 -14.56
CA PRO A 25 -13.61 16.28 -13.76
C PRO A 25 -13.23 17.67 -14.25
N SER A 26 -14.15 18.31 -14.98
CA SER A 26 -14.06 19.74 -15.33
C SER A 26 -14.11 20.57 -14.06
N ALA A 27 -12.97 21.16 -13.70
CA ALA A 27 -12.85 22.16 -12.64
C ALA A 27 -13.11 23.54 -13.24
N SER A 28 -14.36 23.99 -13.32
CA SER A 28 -14.72 25.40 -13.59
C SER A 28 -16.23 25.62 -13.41
N ASP A 29 -16.66 25.92 -12.19
CA ASP A 29 -17.80 26.82 -11.99
C ASP A 29 -17.83 27.33 -10.54
N TYR A 30 -17.05 28.37 -10.28
CA TYR A 30 -17.33 29.32 -9.21
C TYR A 30 -17.28 30.74 -9.82
N SER A 31 -18.32 31.10 -10.55
CA SER A 31 -18.56 32.51 -10.88
C SER A 31 -19.21 33.20 -9.69
N LEU A 32 -18.45 34.02 -8.98
CA LEU A 32 -18.98 35.09 -8.13
C LEU A 32 -18.49 36.42 -8.72
N GLU A 33 -19.22 36.93 -9.71
CA GLU A 33 -19.03 38.28 -10.25
C GLU A 33 -20.08 39.20 -9.59
N ASN A 34 -19.60 40.12 -8.76
CA ASN A 34 -20.39 41.17 -8.16
C ASN A 34 -19.78 42.53 -8.58
N GLY A 35 -20.49 43.27 -9.43
CA GLY A 35 -20.53 44.74 -9.41
C GLY A 35 -19.44 45.56 -10.10
N ALA A 36 -19.84 46.11 -11.26
CA ALA A 36 -19.68 47.51 -11.68
C ALA A 36 -18.31 48.08 -12.11
N GLY A 37 -18.31 48.77 -13.26
CA GLY A 37 -17.35 49.86 -13.54
C GLY A 37 -16.99 50.06 -15.01
N THR A 38 -17.66 51.00 -15.67
CA THR A 38 -17.31 51.58 -16.97
C THR A 38 -16.01 52.40 -16.91
N GLY A 39 -15.26 52.48 -18.01
CA GLY A 39 -14.29 53.56 -18.23
C GLY A 39 -13.06 53.21 -19.07
N ALA A 40 -13.09 53.57 -20.35
CA ALA A 40 -11.92 53.64 -21.21
C ALA A 40 -11.23 55.00 -21.08
N SER A 41 -9.90 55.04 -20.86
CA SER A 41 -9.03 56.15 -21.29
C SER A 41 -7.54 55.75 -21.32
N LYS A 42 -6.85 56.21 -22.36
CA LYS A 42 -5.41 56.08 -22.61
C LYS A 42 -4.61 57.00 -21.68
N SER A 43 -3.43 56.55 -21.20
CA SER A 43 -2.28 57.43 -20.95
C SER A 43 -0.95 56.66 -20.83
N LYS A 44 0.09 57.27 -21.40
CA LYS A 44 1.50 56.83 -21.41
C LYS A 44 2.19 57.13 -20.07
N GLY A 45 3.15 56.28 -19.70
CA GLY A 45 4.39 56.72 -19.03
C GLY A 45 4.62 56.29 -17.58
N SER A 46 5.88 55.98 -17.28
CA SER A 46 6.51 55.81 -15.96
C SER A 46 6.48 54.41 -15.33
N THR A 47 7.52 53.64 -15.66
CA THR A 47 8.39 52.89 -14.74
C THR A 47 7.95 52.86 -13.26
N ARG A 48 7.24 51.79 -12.90
CA ARG A 48 7.32 51.19 -11.56
C ARG A 48 7.45 49.69 -11.76
N ALA A 49 8.65 49.17 -11.48
CA ALA A 49 8.90 47.74 -11.39
C ALA A 49 7.96 47.14 -10.34
N ARG A 50 6.85 46.58 -10.80
CA ARG A 50 6.02 45.68 -10.00
C ARG A 50 6.92 44.50 -9.60
N PRO A 51 6.94 44.06 -8.33
CA PRO A 51 7.57 42.79 -8.00
C PRO A 51 6.80 41.74 -8.79
N GLN A 52 7.45 41.20 -9.82
CA GLN A 52 6.92 40.12 -10.63
C GLN A 52 6.63 38.98 -9.67
N ARG A 53 5.34 38.82 -9.31
CA ARG A 53 4.84 37.68 -8.54
C ARG A 53 5.38 36.44 -9.24
N ARG A 54 6.31 35.74 -8.58
CA ARG A 54 6.78 34.43 -9.04
C ARG A 54 5.52 33.58 -9.27
N PRO A 55 5.32 32.97 -10.45
CA PRO A 55 4.20 32.06 -10.64
C PRO A 55 4.31 30.98 -9.57
N SER A 56 3.33 30.94 -8.67
CA SER A 56 3.36 30.15 -7.42
C SER A 56 3.34 28.62 -7.64
N ASN A 57 3.42 28.17 -8.89
CA ASN A 57 3.37 26.76 -9.30
C ASN A 57 4.63 26.31 -10.06
N ARG A 58 5.71 27.09 -10.10
CA ARG A 58 6.96 26.61 -10.72
C ARG A 58 7.64 25.67 -9.73
N ASP A 59 7.72 24.40 -10.10
CA ASP A 59 8.33 23.35 -9.28
C ASP A 59 9.82 23.65 -9.10
N GLU A 60 10.40 23.29 -7.96
CA GLU A 60 11.85 23.36 -7.73
C GLU A 60 12.62 22.50 -8.73
N PHE A 61 12.00 21.43 -9.26
CA PHE A 61 12.55 20.60 -10.32
C PHE A 61 12.53 21.28 -11.72
N ASP A 62 11.74 22.35 -11.91
CA ASP A 62 11.70 23.14 -13.16
C ASP A 62 12.82 24.19 -13.24
N GLY A 63 13.63 24.30 -12.19
CA GLY A 63 14.79 25.19 -12.13
C GLY A 63 16.03 24.64 -12.86
N PRO A 64 17.16 25.36 -12.80
CA PRO A 64 18.45 24.82 -13.19
C PRO A 64 18.71 23.53 -12.40
N HIS A 65 18.86 22.41 -13.10
CA HIS A 65 19.08 21.10 -12.53
C HIS A 65 20.35 20.48 -13.11
N GLN A 66 20.97 19.61 -12.33
CA GLN A 66 22.13 18.85 -12.74
C GLN A 66 21.71 17.40 -12.98
N PHE A 67 22.12 16.85 -14.11
CA PHE A 67 22.09 15.41 -14.34
C PHE A 67 23.40 14.78 -13.89
N LEU A 68 23.30 13.57 -13.32
CA LEU A 68 24.48 12.72 -13.11
C LEU A 68 24.92 12.14 -14.46
N ALA A 69 26.23 11.96 -14.63
CA ALA A 69 26.74 11.27 -15.81
C ALA A 69 26.22 9.83 -15.85
N ARG A 70 25.78 9.36 -17.04
CA ARG A 70 25.28 7.99 -17.19
C ARG A 70 26.40 6.99 -16.90
N PRO A 71 26.13 5.89 -16.16
CA PRO A 71 27.08 4.82 -16.01
C PRO A 71 27.49 4.21 -17.37
N PRO A 72 28.67 3.55 -17.45
CA PRO A 72 29.09 2.85 -18.66
C PRO A 72 28.03 1.86 -19.16
N PRO A 73 27.85 1.69 -20.49
CA PRO A 73 26.82 0.80 -21.05
C PRO A 73 26.89 -0.64 -20.53
N ASP A 74 28.11 -1.17 -20.35
CA ASP A 74 28.31 -2.53 -19.83
C ASP A 74 27.82 -2.66 -18.38
N TYR A 75 27.97 -1.60 -17.58
CA TYR A 75 27.48 -1.57 -16.20
C TYR A 75 25.95 -1.50 -16.16
N VAL A 76 25.34 -0.72 -17.05
CA VAL A 76 23.87 -0.68 -17.20
C VAL A 76 23.34 -2.06 -17.63
N ALA A 77 23.96 -2.68 -18.63
CA ALA A 77 23.60 -4.01 -19.09
C ALA A 77 23.77 -5.09 -18.00
N MET A 78 24.74 -4.92 -17.08
CA MET A 78 24.87 -5.77 -15.89
C MET A 78 23.72 -5.59 -14.90
N GLN A 79 23.23 -4.36 -14.71
CA GLN A 79 22.10 -4.05 -13.82
C GLN A 79 20.74 -4.50 -14.39
N GLU A 80 20.60 -4.49 -15.72
CA GLU A 80 19.38 -4.88 -16.43
C GLU A 80 19.25 -6.41 -16.62
N ARG A 81 20.19 -7.19 -16.08
CA ARG A 81 20.09 -8.66 -16.06
C ARG A 81 18.87 -9.10 -15.24
N GLU A 82 18.38 -10.29 -15.56
CA GLU A 82 17.30 -10.92 -14.80
C GLU A 82 17.68 -11.04 -13.31
N LEU A 83 16.76 -10.61 -12.44
CA LEU A 83 16.96 -10.62 -11.00
C LEU A 83 17.03 -12.07 -10.49
N PRO A 84 17.94 -12.38 -9.55
CA PRO A 84 17.97 -13.71 -8.96
C PRO A 84 16.66 -13.99 -8.21
N HIS A 85 16.16 -15.22 -8.34
CA HIS A 85 15.00 -15.66 -7.56
C HIS A 85 15.38 -15.78 -6.08
N LEU A 86 14.57 -15.18 -5.21
CA LEU A 86 14.75 -15.28 -3.77
C LEU A 86 14.17 -16.61 -3.25
N PRO A 87 14.73 -17.18 -2.15
CA PRO A 87 14.23 -18.43 -1.60
C PRO A 87 12.75 -18.38 -1.19
N THR A 88 12.01 -19.42 -1.57
CA THR A 88 10.58 -19.62 -1.29
C THR A 88 10.37 -21.01 -0.69
N ASN A 89 10.94 -21.25 0.50
CA ASN A 89 10.96 -22.58 1.11
C ASN A 89 9.61 -22.97 1.73
N LEU A 90 8.81 -22.00 2.17
CA LEU A 90 7.47 -22.25 2.71
C LEU A 90 6.46 -22.58 1.62
N LEU A 91 5.65 -23.61 1.87
CA LEU A 91 4.51 -23.98 1.04
C LEU A 91 3.39 -22.92 1.15
N VAL A 92 2.51 -22.84 0.13
CA VAL A 92 1.38 -21.90 0.10
C VAL A 92 0.56 -21.95 1.39
N GLN A 93 0.19 -23.16 1.83
CA GLN A 93 -0.60 -23.37 3.05
C GLN A 93 0.13 -22.91 4.33
N GLU A 94 1.46 -23.04 4.37
CA GLU A 94 2.27 -22.59 5.50
C GLU A 94 2.31 -21.05 5.54
N GLN A 95 2.51 -20.41 4.38
CA GLN A 95 2.43 -18.95 4.27
C GLN A 95 1.04 -18.43 4.67
N ASP A 96 -0.02 -19.03 4.17
CA ASP A 96 -1.40 -18.63 4.49
C ASP A 96 -1.69 -18.79 5.99
N SER A 97 -1.22 -19.87 6.61
CA SER A 97 -1.37 -20.09 8.05
C SER A 97 -0.67 -19.02 8.87
N VAL A 98 0.60 -18.71 8.54
CA VAL A 98 1.38 -17.66 9.20
C VAL A 98 0.70 -16.30 9.05
N LEU A 99 0.33 -15.93 7.83
CA LEU A 99 -0.30 -14.63 7.54
C LEU A 99 -1.66 -14.48 8.22
N THR A 100 -2.45 -15.56 8.29
CA THR A 100 -3.74 -15.55 9.01
C THR A 100 -3.51 -15.32 10.51
N ARG A 101 -2.56 -16.02 11.12
CA ARG A 101 -2.23 -15.84 12.56
C ARG A 101 -1.74 -14.43 12.87
N VAL A 102 -0.93 -13.83 11.99
CA VAL A 102 -0.50 -12.43 12.14
C VAL A 102 -1.71 -11.50 12.10
N ASN A 103 -2.58 -11.65 11.09
CA ASN A 103 -3.79 -10.82 10.96
C ASN A 103 -4.70 -10.94 12.18
N ASP A 104 -5.00 -12.17 12.63
CA ASP A 104 -5.86 -12.40 13.78
C ASP A 104 -5.32 -11.74 15.04
N ARG A 105 -4.01 -11.88 15.29
CA ARG A 105 -3.37 -11.30 16.47
C ARG A 105 -3.32 -9.77 16.41
N LEU A 106 -3.10 -9.19 15.23
CA LEU A 106 -3.09 -7.74 15.04
C LEU A 106 -4.49 -7.13 15.14
N SER A 107 -5.50 -7.77 14.55
CA SER A 107 -6.90 -7.36 14.69
C SER A 107 -7.35 -7.39 16.14
N GLN A 108 -6.98 -8.42 16.91
CA GLN A 108 -7.21 -8.47 18.36
C GLN A 108 -6.51 -7.30 19.08
N CYS A 109 -5.24 -7.06 18.76
CA CYS A 109 -4.46 -5.97 19.35
C CYS A 109 -5.10 -4.58 19.10
N ALA A 110 -5.55 -4.32 17.88
CA ALA A 110 -6.24 -3.06 17.54
C ALA A 110 -7.61 -2.95 18.22
N PHE A 111 -8.40 -4.03 18.24
CA PHE A 111 -9.68 -4.07 18.92
C PHE A 111 -9.52 -3.72 20.41
N ASP A 112 -8.62 -4.39 21.11
CA ASP A 112 -8.36 -4.17 22.53
C ASP A 112 -7.83 -2.75 22.79
N PHE A 113 -6.95 -2.24 21.94
CA PHE A 113 -6.43 -0.88 22.06
C PHE A 113 -7.54 0.18 21.89
N VAL A 114 -8.40 0.02 20.88
CA VAL A 114 -9.53 0.92 20.63
C VAL A 114 -10.54 0.87 21.77
N ALA A 115 -10.88 -0.32 22.26
CA ALA A 115 -11.79 -0.51 23.38
C ALA A 115 -11.22 0.06 24.69
N LYS A 116 -9.95 -0.22 25.00
CA LYS A 116 -9.27 0.24 26.23
C LYS A 116 -9.27 1.76 26.38
N TYR A 117 -9.07 2.49 25.28
CA TYR A 117 -9.04 3.95 25.29
C TYR A 117 -10.32 4.61 24.78
N GLN A 118 -11.36 3.81 24.50
CA GLN A 118 -12.68 4.26 24.04
C GLN A 118 -12.59 5.21 22.83
N PHE A 119 -11.75 4.86 21.84
CA PHE A 119 -11.65 5.67 20.63
C PHE A 119 -12.93 5.53 19.78
N PRO A 120 -13.45 6.64 19.22
CA PRO A 120 -14.68 6.59 18.45
C PRO A 120 -14.49 5.85 17.13
N ILE A 121 -15.37 4.89 16.85
CA ILE A 121 -15.44 4.18 15.57
C ILE A 121 -16.60 4.78 14.76
N PRO A 122 -16.33 5.40 13.60
CA PRO A 122 -17.38 5.91 12.73
C PRO A 122 -18.28 4.78 12.21
N LEU A 123 -19.60 4.96 12.33
CA LEU A 123 -20.58 4.11 11.67
C LEU A 123 -20.73 4.58 10.22
N THR A 124 -20.54 3.68 9.26
CA THR A 124 -20.85 3.92 7.85
C THR A 124 -22.01 3.00 7.43
N GLN A 125 -22.80 3.43 6.46
CA GLN A 125 -24.06 2.73 6.11
C GLN A 125 -23.86 1.30 5.60
N ASP A 126 -22.66 1.01 5.10
CA ASP A 126 -22.22 -0.26 4.51
C ASP A 126 -21.47 -1.17 5.49
N MET A 127 -21.12 -0.67 6.68
CA MET A 127 -20.32 -1.43 7.65
C MET A 127 -21.09 -1.76 8.91
N ARG A 128 -21.05 -3.04 9.29
CA ARG A 128 -21.59 -3.48 10.57
C ARG A 128 -20.86 -2.80 11.75
N PRO A 129 -21.57 -2.56 12.86
CA PRO A 129 -20.94 -2.25 14.14
C PRO A 129 -19.88 -3.29 14.51
N VAL A 130 -18.83 -2.86 15.18
CA VAL A 130 -17.71 -3.72 15.58
C VAL A 130 -18.01 -4.27 16.97
N GLU A 131 -18.23 -5.58 17.06
CA GLU A 131 -18.45 -6.31 18.32
C GLU A 131 -17.29 -7.27 18.63
N ARG A 132 -16.60 -7.73 17.58
CA ARG A 132 -15.49 -8.67 17.65
C ARG A 132 -14.30 -8.16 16.83
N PRO A 133 -13.06 -8.58 17.16
CA PRO A 133 -11.87 -8.23 16.37
C PRO A 133 -11.98 -8.59 14.89
N GLN A 134 -12.65 -9.70 14.58
CA GLN A 134 -12.87 -10.23 13.22
C GLN A 134 -13.98 -9.50 12.46
N ASP A 135 -14.67 -8.54 13.08
CA ASP A 135 -15.67 -7.75 12.37
C ASP A 135 -15.05 -6.77 11.38
N ARG A 136 -13.73 -6.59 11.45
CA ARG A 136 -12.91 -5.78 10.55
C ARG A 136 -11.68 -6.57 10.13
N GLU A 137 -11.32 -6.44 8.86
CA GLU A 137 -10.03 -6.89 8.34
C GLU A 137 -8.90 -5.98 8.88
N TRP A 138 -7.66 -6.50 8.92
CA TRP A 138 -6.52 -5.70 9.39
C TRP A 138 -6.34 -4.39 8.61
N THR A 139 -6.60 -4.42 7.30
CA THR A 139 -6.55 -3.22 6.44
C THR A 139 -7.50 -2.12 6.91
N GLU A 140 -8.69 -2.50 7.38
CA GLU A 140 -9.71 -1.60 7.90
C GLU A 140 -9.32 -1.07 9.30
N TRP A 141 -8.73 -1.93 10.14
CA TRP A 141 -8.13 -1.51 11.42
C TRP A 141 -7.03 -0.48 11.21
N VAL A 142 -6.11 -0.71 10.28
CA VAL A 142 -5.05 0.25 9.94
C VAL A 142 -5.63 1.57 9.45
N TYR A 143 -6.62 1.52 8.55
CA TYR A 143 -7.29 2.73 8.08
C TYR A 143 -7.89 3.53 9.24
N LEU A 144 -8.60 2.88 10.17
CA LEU A 144 -9.15 3.50 11.37
C LEU A 144 -8.05 4.12 12.25
N LEU A 145 -7.02 3.35 12.60
CA LEU A 145 -5.92 3.80 13.47
C LEU A 145 -5.15 4.98 12.86
N LYS A 146 -4.87 4.95 11.56
CA LYS A 146 -4.27 6.07 10.82
C LYS A 146 -5.15 7.31 10.90
N ARG A 147 -6.47 7.16 10.70
CA ARG A 147 -7.42 8.28 10.75
C ARG A 147 -7.52 8.88 12.16
N LEU A 148 -7.52 8.04 13.20
CA LEU A 148 -7.50 8.48 14.59
C LEU A 148 -6.20 9.24 14.91
N ALA A 149 -5.05 8.73 14.45
CA ALA A 149 -3.75 9.37 14.64
C ALA A 149 -3.65 10.74 13.95
N THR A 150 -3.97 10.82 12.66
CA THR A 150 -3.87 12.05 11.87
C THR A 150 -4.87 13.12 12.32
N LYS A 151 -6.06 12.72 12.78
CA LYS A 151 -7.04 13.62 13.42
C LYS A 151 -6.73 13.92 14.89
N ARG A 152 -5.54 13.56 15.39
CA ARG A 152 -5.06 13.83 16.76
C ARG A 152 -5.98 13.29 17.86
N ARG A 153 -6.70 12.19 17.59
CA ARG A 153 -7.58 11.52 18.55
C ARG A 153 -6.82 10.57 19.47
N ILE A 154 -5.62 10.10 19.07
CA ILE A 154 -4.75 9.23 19.87
C ILE A 154 -3.71 10.10 20.60
N PRO A 155 -3.74 10.19 21.94
CA PRO A 155 -2.72 10.91 22.70
C PRO A 155 -1.37 10.17 22.63
N ALA A 156 -0.26 10.88 22.38
CA ALA A 156 1.06 10.25 22.26
C ALA A 156 1.42 9.32 23.44
N ARG A 157 1.07 9.71 24.68
CA ARG A 157 1.31 8.93 25.90
C ARG A 157 0.75 7.50 25.88
N VAL A 158 -0.30 7.24 25.09
CA VAL A 158 -0.89 5.89 25.01
C VAL A 158 -0.05 4.95 24.14
N LEU A 159 0.83 5.48 23.29
CA LEU A 159 1.76 4.75 22.44
C LEU A 159 3.11 4.55 23.12
N TYR A 160 3.82 3.49 22.75
CA TYR A 160 5.16 3.20 23.27
C TYR A 160 6.12 4.36 23.01
N ASN A 161 6.81 4.81 24.05
CA ASN A 161 7.71 5.96 24.05
C ASN A 161 7.14 7.24 23.39
N GLY A 162 5.82 7.41 23.33
CA GLY A 162 5.22 8.58 22.70
C GLY A 162 5.41 8.67 21.18
N GLN A 163 5.75 7.59 20.48
CA GLN A 163 6.19 7.59 19.08
C GLN A 163 5.04 7.76 18.04
N ILE A 164 4.18 8.77 18.21
CA ILE A 164 3.05 9.06 17.30
C ILE A 164 3.50 9.35 15.86
N LYS A 165 4.70 9.94 15.69
CA LYS A 165 5.27 10.25 14.37
C LYS A 165 5.58 8.98 13.57
N GLN A 166 6.04 7.92 14.24
CA GLN A 166 6.38 6.65 13.59
C GLN A 166 5.16 5.73 13.47
N PHE A 167 4.11 5.96 14.26
CA PHE A 167 2.94 5.09 14.32
C PHE A 167 2.30 4.84 12.95
N VAL A 168 2.07 5.89 12.16
CA VAL A 168 1.49 5.76 10.82
C VAL A 168 2.37 4.91 9.91
N THR A 169 3.67 5.16 9.90
CA THR A 169 4.65 4.38 9.11
C THR A 169 4.70 2.92 9.54
N ILE A 170 4.66 2.63 10.85
CA ILE A 170 4.64 1.26 11.37
C ILE A 170 3.38 0.53 10.89
N LEU A 171 2.21 1.18 10.93
CA LEU A 171 0.97 0.61 10.42
C LEU A 171 1.05 0.35 8.91
N GLU A 172 1.59 1.28 8.13
CA GLU A 172 1.75 1.12 6.68
C GLU A 172 2.70 -0.03 6.32
N ASN A 173 3.81 -0.17 7.05
CA ASN A 173 4.75 -1.28 6.83
C ASN A 173 4.12 -2.65 7.14
N SER A 174 3.07 -2.70 7.95
CA SER A 174 2.31 -3.93 8.21
C SER A 174 1.26 -4.25 7.13
N LEU A 175 1.03 -3.36 6.15
CA LEU A 175 -0.04 -3.50 5.15
C LEU A 175 0.29 -4.35 3.92
N GLU A 176 1.43 -5.03 3.86
CA GLU A 176 1.72 -5.94 2.74
C GLU A 176 0.91 -7.26 2.77
N MET A 177 0.04 -7.42 3.77
CA MET A 177 -0.89 -8.54 3.97
C MET A 177 -2.10 -8.49 3.03
N ARG A 178 -1.90 -8.34 1.71
CA ARG A 178 -3.03 -8.45 0.76
C ARG A 178 -3.63 -9.86 0.81
N HIS A 179 -4.83 -9.94 1.39
CA HIS A 179 -5.84 -11.01 1.40
C HIS A 179 -5.31 -12.43 1.14
N ALA A 180 -4.82 -13.11 2.19
CA ALA A 180 -4.50 -14.54 2.14
C ALA A 180 -5.73 -15.40 1.78
N ALA A 181 -6.94 -14.95 2.14
CA ALA A 181 -8.14 -15.78 2.06
C ALA A 181 -8.85 -15.81 0.69
N LYS A 182 -8.55 -14.91 -0.27
CA LYS A 182 -9.42 -14.73 -1.48
C LYS A 182 -8.77 -15.03 -2.83
N HIS A 183 -7.47 -15.32 -2.91
CA HIS A 183 -6.80 -15.56 -4.19
C HIS A 183 -5.96 -16.84 -4.17
N GLN A 184 -6.55 -17.96 -4.62
CA GLN A 184 -5.85 -19.25 -4.76
C GLN A 184 -4.67 -19.21 -5.75
N SER A 185 -4.57 -18.19 -6.59
CA SER A 185 -3.51 -18.01 -7.60
C SER A 185 -2.38 -17.06 -7.19
N ARG A 186 -2.28 -16.68 -5.91
CA ARG A 186 -1.24 -15.74 -5.48
C ARG A 186 0.16 -16.38 -5.62
N PRO A 187 1.13 -15.69 -6.26
CA PRO A 187 2.51 -16.15 -6.23
C PRO A 187 3.03 -16.17 -4.79
N LEU A 188 3.84 -17.19 -4.46
CA LEU A 188 4.50 -17.33 -3.17
C LEU A 188 5.34 -16.09 -2.86
N LYS A 189 5.31 -15.64 -1.61
CA LYS A 189 6.27 -14.66 -1.11
C LYS A 189 7.59 -15.37 -0.80
N ASP A 190 8.70 -14.66 -1.00
CA ASP A 190 9.98 -15.12 -0.50
C ASP A 190 9.99 -15.16 1.04
N ASP A 191 10.82 -16.03 1.60
CA ASP A 191 10.85 -16.29 3.03
C ASP A 191 11.21 -15.04 3.84
N ARG A 192 12.07 -14.18 3.29
CA ARG A 192 12.46 -12.92 3.94
C ARG A 192 11.27 -11.98 4.04
N ASN A 193 10.43 -11.90 3.01
CA ASN A 193 9.21 -11.10 3.04
C ASN A 193 8.23 -11.63 4.11
N ILE A 194 8.04 -12.95 4.22
CA ILE A 194 7.19 -13.53 5.29
C ILE A 194 7.70 -13.13 6.68
N LEU A 195 9.00 -13.25 6.94
CA LEU A 195 9.61 -12.84 8.21
C LEU A 195 9.49 -11.33 8.45
N GLN A 196 9.64 -10.50 7.42
CA GLN A 196 9.45 -9.05 7.51
C GLN A 196 8.02 -8.68 7.90
N LEU A 197 7.02 -9.40 7.38
CA LEU A 197 5.61 -9.18 7.74
C LEU A 197 5.34 -9.48 9.22
N ILE A 198 5.87 -10.59 9.74
CA ILE A 198 5.76 -10.91 11.17
C ILE A 198 6.49 -9.83 12.00
N SER A 199 7.70 -9.45 11.58
CA SER A 199 8.46 -8.38 12.24
C SER A 199 7.72 -7.04 12.25
N ALA A 200 7.04 -6.67 11.16
CA ALA A 200 6.20 -5.47 11.12
C ALA A 200 5.04 -5.57 12.13
N GLY A 201 4.41 -6.75 12.23
CA GLY A 201 3.39 -7.03 13.25
C GLY A 201 3.91 -6.88 14.68
N ILE A 202 5.13 -7.36 14.97
CA ILE A 202 5.79 -7.18 16.28
C ILE A 202 5.91 -5.68 16.60
N GLN A 203 6.31 -4.85 15.63
CA GLN A 203 6.40 -3.40 15.84
C GLN A 203 5.04 -2.75 16.11
N VAL A 204 3.96 -3.24 15.47
CA VAL A 204 2.58 -2.80 15.76
C VAL A 204 2.20 -3.15 17.20
N ALA A 205 2.40 -4.40 17.63
CA ALA A 205 2.10 -4.81 19.00
C ALA A 205 2.90 -3.99 20.03
N LYS A 206 4.19 -3.75 19.74
CA LYS A 206 5.06 -2.91 20.56
C LYS A 206 4.54 -1.48 20.67
N ILE A 207 4.24 -0.80 19.55
CA ILE A 207 3.79 0.60 19.59
C ILE A 207 2.46 0.76 20.30
N LEU A 208 1.57 -0.24 20.23
CA LEU A 208 0.29 -0.29 20.95
C LEU A 208 0.42 -0.72 22.43
N LYS A 209 1.64 -1.07 22.89
CA LYS A 209 1.95 -1.57 24.24
C LYS A 209 1.21 -2.86 24.60
N ASP A 210 1.02 -3.75 23.63
CA ASP A 210 0.42 -5.07 23.85
C ASP A 210 1.52 -6.13 23.99
N ALA A 211 1.95 -6.36 25.24
CA ALA A 211 3.00 -7.33 25.55
C ALA A 211 2.62 -8.78 25.18
N PRO A 212 1.41 -9.29 25.49
CA PRO A 212 0.98 -10.61 25.04
C PRO A 212 1.01 -10.78 23.51
N ALA A 213 0.52 -9.79 22.74
CA ALA A 213 0.58 -9.86 21.28
C ALA A 213 2.01 -9.84 20.75
N MET A 214 2.87 -9.00 21.34
CA MET A 214 4.28 -8.90 20.94
C MET A 214 5.00 -10.24 21.15
N GLN A 215 4.83 -10.87 22.32
CA GLN A 215 5.41 -12.17 22.62
C GLN A 215 4.89 -13.28 21.69
N TYR A 216 3.58 -13.29 21.40
CA TYR A 216 3.00 -14.25 20.47
C TYR A 216 3.61 -14.14 19.07
N LEU A 217 3.73 -12.92 18.55
CA LEU A 217 4.28 -12.68 17.21
C LEU A 217 5.79 -12.97 17.15
N ASP A 218 6.53 -12.72 18.24
CA ASP A 218 7.94 -13.09 18.35
C ASP A 218 8.14 -14.62 18.31
N ASN A 219 7.33 -15.37 19.07
CA ASN A 219 7.32 -16.84 18.98
C ASN A 219 6.95 -17.32 17.58
N LEU A 220 5.96 -16.67 16.93
CA LEU A 220 5.58 -16.99 15.56
C LEU A 220 6.74 -16.74 14.58
N TYR A 221 7.48 -15.64 14.75
CA TYR A 221 8.68 -15.33 13.95
C TYR A 221 9.71 -16.46 14.06
N VAL A 222 10.11 -16.79 15.28
CA VAL A 222 11.13 -17.83 15.55
C VAL A 222 10.70 -19.18 14.99
N SER A 223 9.44 -19.58 15.22
CA SER A 223 8.94 -20.86 14.70
C SER A 223 8.89 -20.91 13.17
N THR A 224 8.55 -19.79 12.51
CA THR A 224 8.51 -19.68 11.05
C THR A 224 9.93 -19.73 10.47
N GLU A 225 10.88 -19.04 11.09
CA GLU A 225 12.29 -19.07 10.70
C GLU A 225 12.88 -20.48 10.81
N GLN A 226 12.60 -21.20 11.91
CA GLN A 226 13.02 -22.58 12.07
C GLN A 226 12.44 -23.48 10.96
N GLN A 227 11.14 -23.33 10.65
CA GLN A 227 10.49 -24.09 9.59
C GLN A 227 11.12 -23.84 8.21
N ILE A 228 11.46 -22.58 7.90
CA ILE A 228 12.20 -22.21 6.68
C ILE A 228 13.55 -22.93 6.62
N GLN A 229 14.32 -22.91 7.72
CA GLN A 229 15.63 -23.55 7.79
C GLN A 229 15.53 -25.07 7.58
N GLU A 230 14.56 -25.73 8.21
CA GLU A 230 14.31 -27.17 8.06
C GLU A 230 13.96 -27.54 6.61
N ARG A 231 13.10 -26.75 5.95
CA ARG A 231 12.73 -26.93 4.53
C ARG A 231 13.93 -26.74 3.60
N SER A 232 14.74 -25.71 3.85
CA SER A 232 15.94 -25.42 3.07
C SER A 232 17.01 -26.52 3.20
N ALA A 233 17.23 -27.03 4.41
CA ALA A 233 18.13 -28.15 4.67
C ALA A 233 17.65 -29.44 3.97
N ALA A 234 16.35 -29.75 4.06
CA ALA A 234 15.77 -30.91 3.39
C ALA A 234 15.86 -30.83 1.86
N ALA A 235 15.66 -29.65 1.28
CA ALA A 235 15.85 -29.42 -0.15
C ALA A 235 17.32 -29.66 -0.55
N SER A 236 18.26 -29.12 0.22
CA SER A 236 19.70 -29.25 -0.06
C SER A 236 20.20 -30.70 -0.02
N VAL A 237 19.63 -31.55 0.85
CA VAL A 237 19.95 -32.99 0.92
C VAL A 237 19.38 -33.76 -0.28
N ARG A 238 18.21 -33.38 -0.80
CA ARG A 238 17.59 -34.04 -1.96
C ARG A 238 18.33 -33.80 -3.28
N PHE A 239 19.12 -32.73 -3.37
CA PHE A 239 19.91 -32.39 -4.55
C PHE A 239 21.39 -32.81 -4.45
N ARG A 240 21.75 -33.61 -3.43
CA ARG A 240 23.04 -34.32 -3.32
C ARG A 240 22.83 -35.81 -3.60
#